data_AF-A0AAC9JMR4-F1
#
_entry.id   AF-A0AAC9JMR4-F1
#
_cell.length_a   1.000
_cell.length_b   1.000
_cell.length_c   1.000
_cell.angle_alpha   90.00
_cell.angle_beta   90.00
_cell.angle_gamma   90.00
#
_symmetry.space_group_name_H-M   'P 1'
#
loop_
_entity.id
_entity.type
_entity.pdbx_description
1 polymer ?
#
loop_
_entity_poly.entity_id
_entity_poly.type
_entity_poly.pdbx_seq_one_letter_code
_entity_poly.pdbx_strand_id
1 'polypeptide(L)' 'MFTNKFFSQASITTLPNPQIKRYALITVRGQKKLACLIEDEWIIDSTCKSINNMLADGFVGEEAVIGWAEMQPSLTH' A
#
# COMPACT_ATOMS: atom_id res chain seq x y z
N MET A 1 -33.21 32.77 -0.77
CA MET A 1 -32.10 32.87 0.21
C MET A 1 -31.47 31.49 0.33
N PHE A 2 -30.26 31.32 -0.18
CA PHE A 2 -29.50 30.06 -0.17
C PHE A 2 -28.44 30.13 0.94
N THR A 3 -28.49 29.24 1.93
CA THR A 3 -27.36 29.01 2.85
C THR A 3 -27.31 27.55 3.27
N ASN A 4 -26.83 26.69 2.36
CA ASN A 4 -26.42 25.35 2.77
C ASN A 4 -25.01 25.44 3.38
N LYS A 5 -24.95 25.09 4.66
CA LYS A 5 -23.78 25.15 5.53
C LYS A 5 -22.73 24.17 5.03
N PHE A 6 -21.56 24.71 4.69
CA PHE A 6 -20.34 23.97 4.41
C PHE A 6 -20.01 23.04 5.58
N PHE A 7 -19.92 21.74 5.31
CA PHE A 7 -19.62 20.71 6.29
C PHE A 7 -18.13 20.37 6.27
N SER A 8 -17.56 20.40 7.47
CA SER A 8 -16.35 19.71 7.94
C SER A 8 -14.98 20.09 7.34
N GLN A 9 -14.26 20.93 8.09
CA GLN A 9 -12.80 20.93 8.09
C GLN A 9 -12.31 19.51 8.43
N ALA A 10 -11.60 18.87 7.50
CA ALA A 10 -10.77 17.72 7.84
C ALA A 10 -9.52 18.28 8.53
N SER A 11 -9.43 18.11 9.85
CA SER A 11 -8.22 18.39 10.61
C SER A 11 -7.11 17.45 10.14
N ILE A 12 -6.08 17.99 9.48
CA ILE A 12 -4.85 17.24 9.18
C ILE A 12 -4.10 17.12 10.51
N THR A 13 -4.44 16.11 11.30
CA THR A 13 -3.60 15.68 12.41
C THR A 13 -2.29 15.15 11.82
N THR A 14 -1.20 15.82 12.17
CA THR A 14 0.19 15.39 11.96
C THR A 14 0.33 13.89 12.24
N LEU A 15 0.62 13.11 11.19
CA LEU A 15 0.80 11.66 11.30
C LEU A 15 2.08 11.36 12.11
N PRO A 16 2.00 10.51 13.15
CA PRO A 16 3.14 10.19 14.00
C PRO A 16 4.08 9.27 13.23
N ASN A 17 5.33 9.72 13.04
CA ASN A 17 6.47 8.97 12.51
C ASN A 17 6.22 8.29 11.15
N PRO A 18 6.92 8.66 10.06
CA PRO A 18 6.73 7.98 8.79
C PRO A 18 7.25 6.53 8.94
N GLN A 19 6.36 5.60 9.29
CA GLN A 19 6.69 4.19 9.37
C GLN A 19 7.24 3.78 8.01
N ILE A 20 8.48 3.31 8.00
CA ILE A 20 9.16 2.90 6.78
C ILE A 20 8.41 1.69 6.22
N LYS A 21 7.57 1.92 5.22
CA LYS A 21 6.86 0.86 4.51
C LYS A 21 7.72 0.42 3.34
N ARG A 22 7.98 -0.89 3.25
CA ARG A 22 8.63 -1.49 2.08
C ARG A 22 7.73 -2.58 1.53
N TYR A 23 7.38 -2.47 0.25
CA TYR A 23 6.60 -3.49 -0.41
C TYR A 23 7.54 -4.46 -1.13
N ALA A 24 7.22 -5.75 -1.12
CA ALA A 24 7.96 -6.75 -1.87
C ALA A 24 7.06 -7.91 -2.30
N LEU A 25 7.39 -8.50 -3.44
CA LEU A 25 6.75 -9.71 -3.92
C LEU A 25 7.41 -10.93 -3.27
N ILE A 26 6.68 -11.64 -2.43
CA ILE A 26 7.13 -12.86 -1.75
C ILE A 26 6.42 -14.09 -2.31
N THR A 27 7.01 -15.26 -2.15
CA THR A 27 6.38 -16.53 -2.54
C THR A 27 5.75 -17.20 -1.32
N VAL A 28 4.44 -17.39 -1.32
CA VAL A 28 3.68 -18.09 -0.26
C VAL A 28 2.97 -19.29 -0.87
N ARG A 29 3.35 -20.51 -0.45
CA ARG A 29 2.78 -21.79 -0.96
C ARG A 29 2.82 -21.89 -2.49
N GLY A 30 3.93 -21.45 -3.10
CA GLY A 30 4.12 -21.45 -4.55
C GLY A 30 3.42 -20.32 -5.31
N GLN A 31 2.67 -19.45 -4.63
CA GLN A 31 2.03 -18.27 -5.25
C GLN A 31 2.79 -17.00 -4.90
N LYS A 32 2.98 -16.12 -5.88
CA LYS A 32 3.54 -14.78 -5.67
C LYS A 32 2.49 -13.88 -5.04
N LYS A 33 2.87 -13.19 -3.96
CA LYS A 33 2.03 -12.25 -3.23
C LYS A 33 2.84 -11.03 -2.83
N LEU A 34 2.28 -9.86 -3.03
CA LEU A 34 2.76 -8.62 -2.48
C LEU A 34 2.52 -8.61 -0.96
N ALA A 35 3.56 -8.24 -0.21
CA ALA A 35 3.51 -7.99 1.23
C ALA A 35 4.19 -6.65 1.54
N CYS A 36 3.80 -6.07 2.68
CA CYS A 36 4.33 -4.81 3.19
C CYS A 36 5.12 -5.11 4.48
N LEU A 37 6.37 -4.69 4.51
CA LEU A 37 7.21 -4.71 5.70
C LEU A 37 6.97 -3.43 6.51
N ILE A 38 6.55 -3.60 7.76
CA ILE A 38 6.34 -2.53 8.73
C ILE A 38 6.99 -2.96 10.05
N GLU A 39 7.88 -2.14 10.61
CA GLU A 39 8.49 -2.39 11.94
C GLU A 39 9.04 -3.83 12.07
N ASP A 40 9.72 -4.31 11.02
CA ASP A 40 10.29 -5.66 10.88
C ASP A 40 9.30 -6.82 10.72
N GLU A 41 8.00 -6.54 10.57
CA GLU A 41 6.97 -7.54 10.31
C GLU A 41 6.43 -7.47 8.87
N TRP A 42 6.33 -8.63 8.22
CA TRP A 42 5.66 -8.75 6.92
C TRP A 42 4.16 -8.91 7.13
N ILE A 43 3.41 -7.92 6.69
CA ILE A 43 1.96 -7.88 6.78
C ILE A 43 1.30 -7.80 5.39
N ILE A 44 0.03 -8.20 5.32
CA ILE A 44 -0.82 -8.03 4.14
C ILE A 44 -1.85 -6.94 4.46
N ASP A 45 -1.52 -5.70 4.11
CA ASP A 45 -2.41 -4.55 4.28
C ASP A 45 -3.50 -4.48 3.19
N SER A 46 -4.34 -3.44 3.22
CA SER A 46 -5.42 -3.27 2.23
C SER A 46 -4.88 -3.10 0.80
N THR A 47 -3.76 -2.39 0.62
CA THR A 47 -3.11 -2.21 -0.68
C THR A 47 -2.62 -3.54 -1.24
N CYS A 48 -1.94 -4.32 -0.40
CA CYS A 48 -1.47 -5.66 -0.76
C CYS A 48 -2.63 -6.56 -1.16
N LYS A 49 -3.76 -6.53 -0.45
CA LYS A 49 -4.95 -7.33 -0.80
C LYS A 49 -5.46 -6.98 -2.20
N SER A 50 -5.64 -5.69 -2.49
CA SER A 50 -6.14 -5.24 -3.80
C SER A 50 -5.20 -5.64 -4.94
N ILE A 51 -3.90 -5.42 -4.79
CA ILE A 51 -2.92 -5.78 -5.81
C ILE A 51 -2.80 -7.29 -5.97
N ASN A 52 -2.84 -8.06 -4.87
CA ASN A 52 -2.82 -9.52 -4.92
C ASN A 52 -4.04 -10.09 -5.65
N ASN A 53 -5.22 -9.50 -5.48
CA ASN A 53 -6.41 -9.92 -6.25
C ASN A 53 -6.19 -9.65 -7.74
N MET A 54 -5.73 -8.45 -8.10
CA MET A 54 -5.42 -8.12 -9.51
C MET A 54 -4.34 -9.03 -10.11
N LEU A 55 -3.33 -9.41 -9.32
CA LEU A 55 -2.28 -10.33 -9.74
C LEU A 55 -2.81 -11.75 -9.95
N ALA A 56 -3.67 -12.23 -9.04
CA ALA A 56 -4.30 -13.55 -9.13
C ALA A 56 -5.26 -13.66 -10.32
N ASP A 57 -5.99 -12.58 -10.62
CA ASP A 57 -6.92 -12.50 -11.74
C ASP A 57 -6.21 -12.22 -13.09
N GLY A 58 -4.89 -11.96 -13.07
CA GLY A 58 -4.08 -11.69 -14.27
C GLY A 58 -4.24 -10.28 -14.85
N PHE A 59 -4.85 -9.34 -14.13
CA PHE A 59 -4.97 -7.94 -14.54
C PHE A 59 -3.62 -7.19 -14.48
N VAL A 60 -2.72 -7.62 -13.61
CA VAL A 60 -1.36 -7.09 -13.50
C VAL A 60 -0.35 -8.24 -13.50
N GLY A 61 0.79 -8.06 -14.15
CA GLY A 61 1.90 -9.01 -14.13
C GLY A 61 2.84 -8.79 -12.95
N GLU A 62 3.64 -9.80 -12.62
CA GLU A 62 4.62 -9.74 -11.52
C GLU A 62 5.59 -8.56 -11.67
N GLU A 63 6.13 -8.34 -12.88
CA GLU A 63 7.04 -7.24 -13.20
C GLU A 63 6.43 -5.87 -12.90
N ALA A 64 5.14 -5.69 -13.18
CA ALA A 64 4.45 -4.44 -12.90
C ALA A 64 4.31 -4.20 -11.40
N VAL A 65 4.04 -5.25 -10.63
CA VAL A 65 3.95 -5.18 -9.17
C VAL A 65 5.32 -4.92 -8.54
N ILE A 66 6.38 -5.54 -9.06
CA ILE A 66 7.77 -5.31 -8.63
C ILE A 66 8.16 -3.84 -8.87
N GLY A 67 7.99 -3.35 -10.10
CA GLY A 67 8.30 -1.95 -10.41
C GLY A 67 7.47 -0.97 -9.58
N TRP A 68 6.18 -1.25 -9.37
CA TRP A 68 5.34 -0.45 -8.47
C TRP A 68 5.87 -0.42 -7.04
N ALA A 69 6.31 -1.57 -6.51
CA ALA A 69 6.85 -1.68 -5.16
C ALA A 69 8.17 -0.91 -5.00
N GLU A 70 9.04 -0.95 -6.00
CA GLU A 70 10.31 -0.19 -6.05
C GLU A 70 10.10 1.32 -6.14
N MET A 71 9.02 1.77 -6.78
CA MET A 71 8.65 3.18 -6.86
C MET A 71 8.02 3.73 -5.58
N GLN A 72 7.65 2.87 -4.62
CA GLN A 72 7.07 3.37 -3.37
C GLN A 72 8.11 4.14 -2.56
N PRO A 73 7.73 5.26 -1.92
CA PRO A 73 8.64 6.02 -1.08
C PRO A 73 9.18 5.11 0.05
N SER A 74 10.42 4.68 -0.09
CA SER A 74 11.17 4.16 1.05
C SER A 74 11.85 5.37 1.69
N LEU A 75 11.63 5.60 2.98
CA LEU A 75 12.42 6.61 3.69
C LEU A 75 13.82 6.02 3.85
N THR A 76 14.66 6.24 2.85
CA THR A 76 16.10 6.13 2.98
C THR A 76 16.56 7.27 3.86
N HIS A 77 17.05 6.92 5.05
CA HIS A 77 17.72 7.83 5.98
C HIS A 77 19.09 8.25 5.44
#